data_AF-I1DTR8-F1
#
_entry.id   AF-I1DTR8-F1
#
_cell.length_a   1.000
_cell.length_b   1.000
_cell.length_c   1.000
_cell.angle_alpha   90.00
_cell.angle_beta   90.00
_cell.angle_gamma   90.00
#
_symmetry.space_group_name_H-M   'P 1'
#
loop_
_entity.id
_entity.type
_entity.pdbx_description
1 polymer ?
#
loop_
_entity_poly.entity_id
_entity_poly.type
_entity_poly.pdbx_seq_one_letter_code
_entity_poly.pdbx_strand_id
1 'polypeptide(L)'
;MSEKNSVKPRPVHSKQPEPRPEPGTPEFEAWLLKRAKERAAEYFSGDYDLGDDERGILAGGYERLLMSDEELAEEEEAMEQAQKQERRKHLKPVNK
;
A
#
# COMPACT_ATOMS: atom_id res chain seq x y z
N MET A 1 -33.86 -11.24 1.00
CA MET A 1 -32.63 -11.56 0.24
C MET A 1 -32.22 -10.30 -0.50
N SER A 2 -31.33 -9.48 0.06
CA SER A 2 -30.86 -8.25 -0.60
C SER A 2 -29.62 -8.58 -1.43
N GLU A 3 -29.72 -8.37 -2.74
CA GLU A 3 -28.63 -8.45 -3.69
C GLU A 3 -27.58 -7.39 -3.35
N LYS A 4 -26.40 -7.85 -2.90
CA LYS A 4 -25.24 -6.98 -2.70
C LYS A 4 -24.67 -6.67 -4.09
N ASN A 5 -24.99 -5.50 -4.63
CA ASN A 5 -24.36 -4.96 -5.83
C ASN A 5 -22.84 -4.90 -5.61
N SER A 6 -22.08 -5.68 -6.38
CA SER A 6 -20.62 -5.63 -6.36
C SER A 6 -20.15 -4.36 -7.06
N VAL A 7 -19.86 -3.33 -6.27
CA VAL A 7 -19.20 -2.13 -6.76
C VAL A 7 -17.78 -2.54 -7.13
N LYS A 8 -17.54 -2.81 -8.42
CA LYS A 8 -16.19 -3.03 -8.94
C LYS A 8 -15.34 -1.80 -8.57
N PRO A 9 -14.18 -1.98 -7.91
CA PRO A 9 -13.32 -0.85 -7.59
C PRO A 9 -12.89 -0.16 -8.88
N ARG A 10 -13.17 1.14 -8.99
CA ARG A 10 -12.74 1.93 -10.14
C ARG A 10 -11.23 2.13 -10.02
N PRO A 11 -10.45 1.94 -11.09
CA PRO A 11 -9.03 2.26 -11.05
C PRO A 11 -8.87 3.75 -10.71
N VAL A 12 -8.10 4.04 -9.67
CA VAL A 12 -7.81 5.40 -9.17
C VAL A 12 -7.10 6.25 -10.23
N HIS A 13 -6.53 5.63 -11.26
CA HIS A 13 -5.82 6.30 -12.35
C HIS A 13 -6.59 6.15 -13.66
N SER A 14 -7.78 6.76 -13.73
CA SER A 14 -8.61 6.82 -14.94
C SER A 14 -8.18 7.91 -15.93
N LYS A 15 -7.07 8.62 -15.67
CA LYS A 15 -6.55 9.64 -16.58
C LYS A 15 -5.82 8.94 -17.73
N GLN A 16 -6.43 8.99 -18.92
CA GLN A 16 -5.74 8.62 -20.16
C GLN A 16 -4.45 9.42 -20.25
N PRO A 17 -3.29 8.78 -20.50
CA PRO A 17 -2.04 9.51 -20.64
C PRO A 17 -2.13 10.51 -21.80
N GLU A 18 -1.68 11.75 -21.59
CA GLU A 18 -1.58 12.73 -22.69
C GLU A 18 -0.79 12.11 -23.85
N PRO A 19 -1.22 12.32 -25.12
CA PRO A 19 -0.55 11.74 -26.28
C PRO A 19 0.91 12.23 -26.33
N ARG A 20 1.84 11.27 -26.43
CA ARG A 20 3.28 11.55 -26.48
C ARG A 20 3.66 12.05 -27.89
N PRO A 21 4.22 13.26 -28.03
CA PRO A 21 4.74 13.75 -29.31
C PRO A 21 6.00 12.99 -29.77
N GLU A 22 6.34 13.10 -31.05
CA GLU A 22 7.45 12.35 -31.65
C GLU A 22 8.82 12.77 -31.08
N PRO A 23 9.71 11.81 -30.74
CA PRO A 23 11.03 12.12 -30.19
C PRO A 23 11.88 12.95 -31.15
N GLY A 24 12.59 13.95 -30.61
CA GLY A 24 13.49 14.81 -31.40
C GLY A 24 12.82 16.06 -32.00
N THR A 25 11.54 16.28 -31.73
CA THR A 25 10.86 17.54 -32.03
C THR A 25 10.96 18.52 -30.86
N PRO A 26 10.95 19.84 -31.09
CA PRO A 26 10.92 20.83 -30.00
C PRO A 26 9.65 20.70 -29.15
N GLU A 27 8.56 20.18 -29.72
CA GLU A 27 7.32 19.88 -29.00
C GLU A 27 7.50 18.76 -27.98
N PHE A 28 8.36 17.78 -28.27
CA PHE A 28 8.70 16.70 -27.34
C PHE A 28 9.54 17.18 -26.16
N GLU A 29 10.47 18.11 -26.37
CA GLU A 29 11.22 18.73 -25.28
C GLU A 29 10.32 19.55 -24.35
N ALA A 30 9.40 20.34 -24.93
CA ALA A 30 8.42 21.11 -24.16
C ALA A 30 7.48 20.20 -23.35
N TRP A 31 7.02 19.10 -23.95
CA TRP A 31 6.19 18.09 -23.28
C TRP A 31 6.95 17.41 -22.13
N LEU A 32 8.22 17.04 -22.32
CA LEU A 32 9.06 16.48 -21.27
C LEU A 32 9.24 17.43 -20.10
N LEU A 33 9.54 18.71 -20.37
CA LEU A 33 9.73 19.72 -19.33
C LEU A 33 8.44 19.97 -18.53
N LYS A 34 7.29 20.04 -19.20
CA LYS A 34 5.98 20.18 -18.54
C LYS A 34 5.74 18.99 -17.61
N ARG A 35 5.91 17.77 -18.13
CA ARG A 35 5.69 16.53 -17.36
C ARG A 35 6.65 16.41 -16.19
N ALA A 36 7.92 16.77 -16.36
CA ALA A 36 8.92 16.74 -15.30
C ALA A 36 8.56 17.71 -14.16
N LYS A 37 8.07 18.91 -14.49
CA LYS A 37 7.61 19.89 -13.50
C LYS A 37 6.36 19.42 -12.75
N GLU A 38 5.38 18.87 -13.46
CA GLU A 38 4.16 18.31 -12.84
C GLU A 38 4.48 17.15 -11.90
N ARG A 39 5.34 16.22 -12.33
CA ARG A 39 5.82 15.10 -11.50
C ARG A 39 6.58 15.60 -10.28
N ALA A 40 7.48 16.57 -10.44
CA ALA A 40 8.22 17.13 -9.32
C ALA A 40 7.26 17.80 -8.32
N ALA A 41 6.28 18.56 -8.80
CA ALA A 41 5.26 19.16 -7.94
C ALA A 41 4.45 18.11 -7.19
N GLU A 42 4.07 17.01 -7.83
CA GLU A 42 3.36 15.88 -7.20
C GLU A 42 4.21 15.19 -6.11
N TYR A 43 5.51 14.97 -6.36
CA TYR A 43 6.41 14.38 -5.36
C TYR A 43 6.69 15.29 -4.16
N PHE A 44 6.73 16.61 -4.39
CA PHE A 44 7.02 17.58 -3.32
C PHE A 44 5.76 18.17 -2.69
N SER A 45 4.55 17.85 -3.16
CA SER A 45 3.31 18.36 -2.56
C SER A 45 2.93 17.67 -1.25
N GLY A 46 3.66 16.63 -0.82
CA GLY A 46 3.46 15.98 0.49
C GLY A 46 2.19 15.13 0.61
N ASP A 47 1.28 15.20 -0.36
CA ASP A 47 0.05 14.39 -0.46
C ASP A 47 0.30 12.98 -1.03
N TYR A 48 1.50 12.44 -0.86
CA TYR A 48 1.68 11.01 -1.05
C TYR A 48 1.10 10.32 0.19
N ASP A 49 -0.14 9.85 0.04
CA ASP A 49 -0.66 8.74 0.83
C ASP A 49 0.22 7.54 0.50
N LEU A 50 1.39 7.49 1.17
CA LEU A 50 2.17 6.28 1.37
C LEU A 50 1.22 5.38 2.12
N GLY A 51 0.36 4.70 1.36
CA GLY A 51 -0.77 3.99 1.89
C GLY A 51 -0.30 3.28 3.14
N ASP A 52 -1.03 3.46 4.22
CA ASP A 52 -0.99 2.54 5.33
C ASP A 52 -1.64 1.24 4.81
N ASP A 53 -1.09 0.68 3.73
CA ASP A 53 -1.49 -0.59 3.24
C ASP A 53 -1.08 -1.54 4.34
N GLU A 54 -2.05 -2.26 4.92
CA GLU A 54 -1.82 -3.25 5.98
C GLU A 54 -0.87 -4.41 5.59
N ARG A 55 -0.23 -4.28 4.43
CA ARG A 55 0.97 -4.97 3.99
C ARG A 55 2.16 -4.01 4.03
N GLY A 56 2.31 -3.25 5.13
CA GLY A 56 3.26 -2.14 5.25
C GLY A 56 4.68 -2.52 4.87
N ILE A 57 5.60 -1.55 4.90
CA ILE A 57 7.05 -1.83 4.82
C ILE A 57 7.32 -3.11 5.62
N LEU A 58 8.04 -4.08 5.06
CA LEU A 58 8.21 -5.46 5.56
C LEU A 58 8.56 -5.58 7.07
N ALA A 59 8.84 -4.46 7.74
CA ALA A 59 9.13 -4.25 9.15
C ALA A 59 7.97 -3.68 10.01
N GLY A 60 6.75 -3.52 9.48
CA GLY A 60 5.61 -2.89 10.19
C GLY A 60 5.48 -1.39 9.95
N GLY A 61 4.44 -0.78 10.55
CA GLY A 61 4.15 0.65 10.43
C GLY A 61 5.24 1.54 11.04
N TYR A 62 5.18 2.85 10.78
CA TYR A 62 6.18 3.82 11.27
C TYR A 62 6.35 3.80 12.79
N GLU A 63 5.29 3.52 13.54
CA GLU A 63 5.33 3.41 15.00
C GLU A 63 6.22 2.25 15.48
N ARG A 64 6.23 1.12 14.77
CA ARG A 64 7.08 -0.03 15.10
C ARG A 64 8.57 0.26 14.95
N LEU A 65 8.94 1.17 14.05
CA LEU A 65 10.33 1.63 13.90
C LEU A 65 10.81 2.49 15.08
N LEU A 66 9.88 3.07 15.85
CA LEU A 66 10.17 3.90 17.01
C LEU A 66 10.06 3.14 18.33
N MET A 67 9.55 1.90 18.31
CA MET A 67 9.47 1.04 19.48
C MET A 67 10.86 0.62 19.95
N SER A 68 10.97 0.43 21.26
CA SER A 68 12.14 -0.20 21.86
C SER A 68 12.17 -1.71 21.55
N ASP A 69 13.36 -2.31 21.67
CA ASP A 69 13.52 -3.76 21.47
C ASP A 69 12.63 -4.59 22.41
N GLU A 70 12.35 -4.08 23.63
CA GLU A 70 11.48 -4.72 24.61
C GLU A 70 10.01 -4.71 24.15
N GLU A 71 9.50 -3.56 23.70
CA GLU A 71 8.13 -3.42 23.20
C GLU A 71 7.88 -4.27 21.94
N LEU A 72 8.90 -4.37 21.06
CA LEU A 72 8.82 -5.16 19.85
C LEU A 72 8.76 -6.68 20.15
N ALA A 73 9.52 -7.14 21.16
CA ALA A 73 9.47 -8.52 21.60
C ALA A 73 8.11 -8.89 22.22
N GLU A 74 7.51 -7.98 22.98
CA GLU A 74 6.17 -8.18 23.56
C GLU A 74 5.08 -8.24 22.48
N GLU A 75 5.14 -7.38 21.46
CA GLU A 75 4.21 -7.40 20.33
C GLU A 75 4.32 -8.71 19.53
N GLU A 76 5.54 -9.16 19.27
CA GLU A 76 5.78 -10.43 18.56
C GLU A 76 5.26 -11.63 19.36
N GLU A 77 5.49 -11.67 20.67
CA GLU A 77 4.98 -12.75 21.52
C GLU A 77 3.44 -12.74 21.55
N ALA A 78 2.81 -11.57 21.64
CA ALA A 78 1.36 -11.43 21.60
C ALA A 78 0.77 -11.93 20.27
N MET A 79 1.41 -11.59 19.14
CA MET A 79 1.02 -12.08 17.83
C MET A 79 1.16 -13.60 17.71
N GLU A 80 2.27 -14.18 18.18
CA GLU A 80 2.48 -15.63 18.14
C GLU A 80 1.43 -16.36 19.00
N GLN A 81 1.11 -15.84 20.18
CA GLN A 81 0.07 -16.40 21.04
C GLN A 81 -1.32 -16.34 20.38
N ALA A 82 -1.69 -15.22 19.78
CA ALA A 82 -2.95 -15.08 19.05
C ALA A 82 -3.04 -16.07 17.88
N GLN A 83 -1.97 -16.18 17.08
CA GLN A 83 -1.93 -17.12 15.95
C GLN A 83 -1.99 -18.58 16.42
N LYS A 84 -1.35 -18.91 17.55
CA LYS A 84 -1.44 -20.23 18.18
C LYS A 84 -2.87 -20.55 18.62
N GLN A 85 -3.60 -19.57 19.15
CA GLN A 85 -5.02 -19.74 19.50
C GLN A 85 -5.90 -19.97 18.27
N GLU A 86 -5.70 -19.20 17.19
CA GLU A 86 -6.41 -19.41 15.92
C GLU A 86 -6.15 -20.81 15.34
N ARG A 87 -4.89 -21.26 15.32
CA ARG A 87 -4.54 -22.61 14.86
C ARG A 87 -5.26 -23.69 15.66
N ARG A 88 -5.42 -23.50 16.98
CA ARG A 88 -6.16 -24.43 17.85
C ARG A 88 -7.65 -24.50 17.52
N LYS A 89 -8.29 -23.41 17.07
CA LYS A 89 -9.70 -23.42 16.65
C LYS A 89 -9.95 -24.32 15.43
N HIS A 90 -8.95 -24.47 14.57
CA HIS A 90 -9.05 -25.26 13.34
C HIS A 90 -8.55 -26.70 13.48
N LEU A 91 -7.93 -27.05 14.62
CA LEU A 91 -7.47 -28.40 14.90
C LEU A 91 -8.65 -29.27 15.35
N LYS A 92 -8.94 -30.34 14.57
CA LYS A 92 -9.93 -31.34 14.97
C LYS A 92 -9.37 -32.15 16.16
N PRO A 93 -10.16 -32.40 17.21
CA PRO A 93 -9.71 -33.29 18.28
C PRO A 93 -9.48 -34.68 17.70
N VAL A 94 -8.29 -35.23 17.95
CA VAL A 94 -7.99 -36.65 17.68
C VAL A 94 -8.59 -37.43 18.84
N ASN A 95 -9.75 -38.04 18.62
CA ASN A 95 -10.30 -39.00 19.58
C ASN A 95 -9.40 -40.25 19.58
N LYS A 96 -8.94 -40.64 20.77
CA LYS A 96 -8.26 -41.92 21.03
C LYS A 96 -9.29 -43.03 21.23
#